data_AF-A0A7C0U8H2-F1
#
_entry.id   AF-A0A7C0U8H2-F1
#
_cell.length_a   1.000
_cell.length_b   1.000
_cell.length_c   1.000
_cell.angle_alpha   90.00
_cell.angle_beta   90.00
_cell.angle_gamma   90.00
#
_symmetry.space_group_name_H-M   'P 1'
#
loop_
_entity.id
_entity.type
_entity.pdbx_description
1 polymer ?
#
loop_
_entity_poly.entity_id
_entity_poly.type
_entity_poly.pdbx_seq_one_letter_code
_entity_poly.pdbx_strand_id
1 'polypeptide(L)' 'MPAVAKDSRVLRPTSYRALMFITFIVGTAGSGKSLMTAALEKWLAGIEMSVAVVNLDPGVDDPPYTSDVDVREYVD' A
#
# COMPACT_ATOMS: atom_id res chain seq x y z
N MET A 1 53.94 16.44 -17.88
CA MET A 1 53.47 15.20 -17.23
C MET A 1 52.09 15.46 -16.63
N PRO A 2 51.06 14.69 -17.03
CA PRO A 2 49.65 14.89 -16.68
C PRO A 2 49.16 13.94 -15.56
N ALA A 3 48.05 14.29 -14.90
CA ALA A 3 47.03 13.45 -14.22
C ALA A 3 46.08 14.37 -13.43
N VAL A 4 44.77 14.19 -13.23
CA VAL A 4 43.75 13.18 -13.58
C VAL A 4 42.38 13.84 -13.24
N ALA A 5 41.32 13.50 -13.99
CA ALA A 5 39.96 14.04 -13.91
C ALA A 5 39.14 13.63 -12.65
N LYS A 6 38.04 14.36 -12.36
CA LYS A 6 36.74 13.93 -11.77
C LYS A 6 35.90 15.17 -11.37
N ASP A 7 34.59 15.29 -11.55
CA ASP A 7 33.56 14.52 -12.24
C ASP A 7 32.32 15.42 -12.31
N SER A 8 31.65 15.32 -13.44
CA SER A 8 30.31 15.73 -13.82
C SER A 8 29.21 15.70 -12.76
N ARG A 9 28.25 16.62 -12.97
CA ARG A 9 26.84 16.56 -12.55
C ARG A 9 26.61 16.79 -11.06
N VAL A 10 26.29 18.05 -10.74
CA VAL A 10 25.37 18.39 -9.65
C VAL A 10 24.11 17.55 -9.84
N LEU A 11 24.02 16.44 -9.10
CA LEU A 11 22.82 15.63 -9.02
C LEU A 11 21.76 16.51 -8.36
N ARG A 12 20.89 17.11 -9.17
CA ARG A 12 19.60 17.58 -8.66
C ARG A 12 18.95 16.39 -7.97
N PRO A 13 18.36 16.54 -6.78
CA PRO A 13 17.61 15.43 -6.19
C PRO A 13 16.51 15.10 -7.20
N THR A 14 16.69 14.01 -7.94
CA THR A 14 15.57 13.32 -8.56
C THR A 14 14.63 13.03 -7.40
N SER A 15 13.51 13.75 -7.31
CA SER A 15 12.42 13.35 -6.44
C SER A 15 12.15 11.89 -6.76
N TYR A 16 12.55 10.99 -5.86
CA TYR A 16 12.09 9.62 -5.92
C TYR A 16 10.57 9.72 -5.78
N ARG A 17 9.86 9.68 -6.92
CA ARG A 17 8.41 9.51 -6.90
C ARG A 17 8.22 8.13 -6.28
N ALA A 18 7.87 8.09 -5.01
CA ALA A 18 7.40 6.86 -4.39
C ALA A 18 6.23 6.37 -5.24
N LEU A 19 6.44 5.26 -5.94
CA LEU A 19 5.37 4.61 -6.69
C LEU A 19 4.45 3.98 -5.66
N MET A 20 3.27 4.57 -5.48
CA MET A 20 2.20 3.97 -4.71
C MET A 20 1.37 3.08 -5.64
N PHE A 21 1.23 1.81 -5.26
CA PHE A 21 0.31 0.87 -5.90
C PHE A 21 -1.00 0.86 -5.11
N ILE A 22 -2.12 0.96 -5.82
CA ILE A 22 -3.47 0.96 -5.23
C ILE A 22 -4.24 -0.19 -5.86
N THR A 23 -4.81 -1.05 -5.00
CA THR A 23 -5.60 -2.22 -5.41
C THR A 23 -6.98 -2.14 -4.80
N PHE A 24 -8.01 -2.17 -5.64
CA PHE A 24 -9.41 -2.27 -5.18
C PHE A 24 -9.86 -3.73 -5.21
N ILE A 25 -10.31 -4.23 -4.06
CA ILE A 25 -10.89 -5.57 -3.93
C ILE A 25 -12.41 -5.47 -4.12
N VAL A 26 -12.90 -5.94 -5.27
CA VAL A 26 -14.32 -5.87 -5.64
C VAL A 26 -14.88 -7.26 -5.92
N GLY A 27 -16.18 -7.44 -5.72
CA GLY A 27 -16.84 -8.74 -5.85
C GLY A 27 -18.17 -8.82 -5.10
N THR A 28 -18.95 -9.86 -5.38
CA THR A 28 -20.26 -10.10 -4.77
C THR A 28 -20.17 -10.34 -3.25
N ALA A 29 -21.30 -10.22 -2.54
CA ALA A 29 -21.36 -10.60 -1.13
C ALA A 29 -20.97 -12.08 -0.96
N GLY A 30 -20.18 -12.38 0.08
CA GLY A 30 -19.68 -13.73 0.33
C GLY A 30 -18.55 -14.21 -0.60
N SER A 31 -18.08 -13.42 -1.57
CA SER A 31 -16.99 -13.83 -2.49
C SER A 31 -15.60 -13.91 -1.83
N GLY A 32 -15.49 -13.63 -0.52
CA GLY A 32 -14.24 -13.70 0.21
C GLY A 32 -13.36 -12.45 0.13
N LYS A 33 -13.90 -11.28 -0.24
CA LYS A 33 -13.14 -10.01 -0.32
C LYS A 33 -12.33 -9.72 0.93
N SER A 34 -12.96 -9.75 2.10
CA SER A 34 -12.28 -9.42 3.36
C SER A 34 -11.18 -10.43 3.71
N LEU A 35 -11.40 -11.71 3.42
CA LEU A 35 -10.40 -12.76 3.60
C LEU A 35 -9.22 -12.59 2.64
N MET A 36 -9.50 -12.23 1.38
CA MET A 36 -8.48 -11.93 0.38
C MET A 36 -7.64 -10.71 0.78
N THR A 37 -8.27 -9.65 1.30
CA THR A 37 -7.56 -8.46 1.80
C THR A 37 -6.59 -8.84 2.92
N ALA A 38 -7.04 -9.60 3.93
CA ALA A 38 -6.18 -10.05 5.03
C ALA A 38 -5.01 -10.93 4.54
N ALA A 39 -5.27 -11.87 3.63
CA ALA A 39 -4.22 -12.73 3.09
C ALA A 39 -3.20 -11.96 2.25
N LEU A 40 -3.68 -10.99 1.46
CA LEU A 40 -2.84 -10.17 0.59
C LEU A 40 -1.97 -9.21 1.41
N GLU A 41 -2.54 -8.51 2.40
CA GLU A 41 -1.78 -7.64 3.30
C GLU A 41 -0.66 -8.41 4.00
N LYS A 42 -0.99 -9.56 4.62
CA LYS A 42 -0.01 -10.42 5.27
C LYS A 42 1.10 -10.88 4.33
N TRP A 43 0.77 -11.22 3.09
CA TRP A 43 1.76 -11.64 2.10
C TRP A 43 2.67 -10.47 1.68
N LEU A 44 2.10 -9.30 1.40
CA LEU A 44 2.83 -8.09 1.02
C LEU A 44 3.76 -7.62 2.15
N ALA A 45 3.27 -7.59 3.38
CA ALA A 45 4.10 -7.30 4.56
C ALA A 45 5.22 -8.34 4.73
N GLY A 46 4.94 -9.61 4.45
CA GLY A 46 5.91 -10.70 4.49
C GLY A 46 7.05 -10.60 3.46
N ILE A 47 6.86 -9.83 2.38
CA ILE A 47 7.91 -9.50 1.41
C ILE A 47 8.47 -8.08 1.61
N GLU A 48 8.32 -7.53 2.82
CA GLU A 48 8.85 -6.23 3.25
C GLU A 48 8.31 -5.01 2.47
N MET A 49 7.10 -5.14 1.89
CA MET A 49 6.42 -3.98 1.31
C MET A 49 5.71 -3.17 2.40
N SER A 50 5.75 -1.84 2.28
CA SER A 50 4.89 -0.96 3.07
C SER A 50 3.46 -1.08 2.55
N VAL A 51 2.53 -1.48 3.40
CA VAL A 51 1.12 -1.70 3.07
C VAL A 51 0.25 -0.79 3.93
N ALA A 52 -0.81 -0.25 3.33
CA ALA A 52 -1.90 0.37 4.07
C ALA A 52 -3.21 -0.29 3.65
N VAL A 53 -4.06 -0.63 4.62
CA VAL A 53 -5.36 -1.26 4.43
C VAL A 53 -6.46 -0.25 4.66
N VAL A 54 -7.38 -0.14 3.70
CA VAL A 54 -8.53 0.77 3.78
C VAL A 54 -9.81 -0.05 3.72
N ASN A 55 -10.61 0.00 4.79
CA ASN A 55 -11.96 -0.55 4.78
C ASN A 55 -12.95 0.50 4.25
N LEU A 56 -13.61 0.16 3.13
CA LEU A 56 -14.65 0.99 2.52
C LEU A 56 -16.05 0.37 2.64
N ASP A 57 -16.19 -0.78 3.32
CA ASP A 57 -17.47 -1.44 3.53
C ASP A 57 -18.02 -1.07 4.92
N PRO A 58 -19.10 -0.26 5.02
CA PRO A 58 -19.70 0.07 6.31
C PRO A 58 -20.48 -1.10 6.91
N GLY A 59 -20.85 -2.12 6.12
CA GLY A 59 -21.65 -3.26 6.56
C GLY A 59 -20.83 -4.44 7.07
N VAL A 60 -19.51 -4.28 7.24
CA VAL A 60 -18.64 -5.31 7.80
C VAL A 60 -18.58 -5.17 9.33
N ASP A 61 -18.90 -6.23 10.06
CA ASP A 61 -18.89 -6.21 11.53
C ASP A 61 -17.48 -6.45 12.09
N ASP A 62 -16.87 -7.59 11.76
CA ASP A 62 -15.57 -8.01 12.28
C ASP A 62 -14.66 -8.52 11.14
N PRO A 63 -13.95 -7.62 10.42
CA PRO A 63 -13.05 -8.01 9.35
C PRO A 63 -11.80 -8.72 9.90
N PRO A 64 -11.24 -9.73 9.19
CA PRO A 64 -10.06 -10.48 9.64
C PRO A 64 -8.74 -9.72 9.43
N TYR A 65 -8.76 -8.39 9.44
CA TYR A 65 -7.61 -7.49 9.29
C TYR A 65 -7.82 -6.21 10.10
N THR A 66 -6.74 -5.51 10.40
CA THR A 66 -6.80 -4.15 10.94
C THR A 66 -6.64 -3.16 9.80
N SER A 67 -7.59 -2.23 9.65
CA SER A 67 -7.53 -1.17 8.65
C SER A 67 -6.88 0.09 9.22
N ASP A 68 -6.03 0.75 8.43
CA ASP A 68 -5.45 2.06 8.74
C ASP A 68 -6.46 3.19 8.54
N VAL A 69 -7.45 2.98 7.66
CA VAL A 69 -8.58 3.88 7.45
C VAL A 69 -9.84 3.02 7.37
N ASP A 70 -10.82 3.32 8.22
CA ASP A 70 -12.09 2.60 8.26
C ASP A 70 -13.26 3.54 8.04
N VAL A 71 -14.07 3.31 7.00
CA VAL A 71 -15.25 4.13 6.71
C VAL A 71 -16.24 4.17 7.87
N ARG A 72 -16.30 3.11 8.70
CA ARG A 72 -17.21 3.01 9.86
C ARG A 72 -16.96 4.08 10.92
N GLU A 73 -15.78 4.71 10.91
CA GLU A 73 -15.45 5.85 11.79
C GLU A 73 -16.03 7.18 11.28
N TYR A 74 -16.53 7.22 10.04
CA TYR A 74 -16.99 8.44 9.36
C TYR A 74 -18.46 8.40 8.96
N VAL A 75 -19.12 7.24 9.07
CA VAL A 75 -20.54 7.06 8.76
C VAL A 75 -21.29 6.58 10.01
N ASP A 76 -22.50 7.12 10.20
CA ASP A 76 -23.41 6.85 11.34
C ASP A 76 -24.55 5.93 10.89
#